data_AF-A0A2N2VEA0-F1
#
_entry.id   AF-A0A2N2VEA0-F1
#
_cell.length_a   1.000
_cell.length_b   1.000
_cell.length_c   1.000
_cell.angle_alpha   90.00
_cell.angle_beta   90.00
_cell.angle_gamma   90.00
#
_symmetry.space_group_name_H-M   'P 1'
#
loop_
_entity.id
_entity.type
_entity.pdbx_description
1 polymer ?
#
loop_
_entity_poly.entity_id
_entity_poly.type
_entity_poly.pdbx_seq_one_letter_code
_entity_poly.pdbx_strand_id
1 'polypeptide(L)' 'MKKIKKYVGKIVAFRPDLFARLMEYARREGAALDNRFLVARISGKSGLLICYGGRFRFLVSPADVSLV' A
#
# COMPACT_ATOMS: atom_id res chain seq x y z
N MET A 1 5.93 -17.05 -3.92
CA MET A 1 6.53 -15.77 -4.42
C MET A 1 6.09 -15.35 -5.83
N LYS A 2 5.94 -16.22 -6.83
CA LYS A 2 5.54 -15.82 -8.21
C LYS A 2 4.23 -15.00 -8.29
N LYS A 3 3.22 -15.34 -7.47
CA LYS A 3 1.92 -14.65 -7.45
C LYS A 3 1.95 -13.20 -6.96
N ILE A 4 2.99 -12.80 -6.21
CA ILE A 4 3.07 -11.45 -5.60
C ILE A 4 3.84 -10.49 -6.53
N LYS A 5 4.70 -11.01 -7.41
CA LYS A 5 5.43 -10.20 -8.41
C LYS A 5 4.50 -9.42 -9.34
N LYS A 6 3.27 -9.90 -9.57
CA LYS A 6 2.25 -9.24 -10.40
C LYS A 6 1.85 -7.84 -9.89
N TYR A 7 2.09 -7.56 -8.61
CA TYR A 7 1.74 -6.28 -8.01
C TYR A 7 2.80 -5.20 -8.28
N VAL A 8 4.05 -5.56 -8.52
CA VAL A 8 5.13 -4.57 -8.72
C VAL A 8 4.84 -3.70 -9.95
N GLY A 9 4.93 -2.38 -9.78
CA GLY A 9 4.61 -1.39 -10.81
C GLY A 9 3.11 -1.16 -11.01
N LYS A 10 2.24 -1.75 -10.18
CA LYS A 10 0.79 -1.55 -10.24
C LYS A 10 0.31 -0.61 -9.14
N ILE A 11 -0.80 0.05 -9.42
CA ILE A 11 -1.57 0.80 -8.43
C ILE A 11 -2.48 -0.20 -7.70
N VAL A 12 -2.50 -0.10 -6.38
CA VAL A 12 -3.36 -0.88 -5.50
C VAL A 12 -4.19 0.04 -4.61
N ALA A 13 -5.38 -0.41 -4.28
CA ALA A 13 -6.20 0.16 -3.22
C ALA A 13 -6.07 -0.73 -1.98
N PHE A 14 -5.98 -0.12 -0.81
CA PHE A 14 -5.97 -0.84 0.45
C PHE A 14 -7.41 -1.15 0.87
N ARG A 15 -7.59 -2.25 1.59
CA ARG A 15 -8.89 -2.61 2.18
C ARG A 15 -9.43 -1.48 3.07
N PRO A 16 -10.76 -1.30 3.16
CA PRO A 16 -11.36 -0.18 3.89
C PRO A 16 -10.84 -0.02 5.33
N ASP A 17 -10.74 -1.11 6.10
CA ASP A 17 -10.30 -1.07 7.50
C ASP A 17 -8.84 -0.59 7.65
N LEU A 18 -7.95 -1.07 6.77
CA LEU A 18 -6.57 -0.64 6.77
C LEU A 18 -6.47 0.82 6.31
N PHE A 19 -7.17 1.17 5.24
CA PHE A 19 -7.14 2.52 4.69
C PHE A 19 -7.67 3.55 5.69
N ALA A 20 -8.73 3.24 6.43
CA ALA A 20 -9.28 4.14 7.46
C ALA A 20 -8.23 4.49 8.53
N ARG A 21 -7.48 3.50 9.01
CA ARG A 21 -6.40 3.72 10.00
C ARG A 21 -5.26 4.57 9.44
N LEU A 22 -4.91 4.38 8.16
CA LEU A 22 -3.86 5.17 7.51
C LEU A 22 -4.31 6.60 7.22
N MET A 23 -5.59 6.79 6.89
CA MET A 23 -6.21 8.10 6.72
C MET A 23 -6.16 8.91 8.02
N GLU A 24 -6.44 8.30 9.17
CA GLU A 24 -6.31 8.97 10.46
C GLU A 24 -4.86 9.41 10.72
N TYR A 25 -3.89 8.55 10.43
CA TYR A 25 -2.47 8.89 10.55
C TYR A 25 -2.07 10.05 9.62
N ALA A 26 -2.43 9.99 8.34
CA ALA A 26 -2.10 11.06 7.39
C ALA A 26 -2.79 12.38 7.72
N ARG A 27 -4.02 12.33 8.23
CA ARG A 27 -4.75 13.51 8.69
C ARG A 27 -4.03 14.19 9.86
N ARG A 28 -3.48 13.43 10.81
CA ARG A 28 -2.66 13.97 11.91
C ARG A 28 -1.40 14.66 11.40
N GLU A 29 -0.83 14.17 10.30
CA GLU A 29 0.32 14.77 9.61
C GLU A 29 -0.07 15.93 8.67
N GLY A 30 -1.34 16.34 8.64
CA GLY A 30 -1.85 17.40 7.77
C GLY A 30 -1.85 17.04 6.28
N ALA A 31 -1.90 15.75 5.94
CA ALA A 31 -1.99 15.28 4.56
C ALA A 31 -3.37 14.68 4.25
N ALA A 32 -3.81 14.85 3.00
CA ALA A 32 -4.85 14.03 2.40
C ALA A 32 -4.22 12.83 1.71
N LEU A 33 -4.89 11.68 1.76
CA LEU A 33 -4.48 10.44 1.10
C LEU A 33 -5.61 9.96 0.19
N ASP A 34 -5.28 9.69 -1.06
CA ASP A 34 -6.13 8.89 -1.94
C ASP A 34 -5.85 7.41 -1.72
N ASN A 35 -6.87 6.56 -1.84
CA ASN A 35 -6.70 5.11 -1.74
C ASN A 35 -6.10 4.50 -3.02
N ARG A 36 -4.97 5.03 -3.46
CA ARG A 36 -4.25 4.62 -4.68
C ARG A 36 -2.76 4.67 -4.39
N PHE A 37 -2.15 3.50 -4.32
CA PHE A 37 -0.76 3.35 -3.92
C PHE A 37 0.03 2.58 -4.97
N LEU A 38 1.19 3.09 -5.37
CA LEU A 38 2.10 2.39 -6.27
C LEU A 38 2.90 1.35 -5.49
N VAL A 39 2.84 0.09 -5.91
CA VAL A 39 3.70 -0.97 -5.38
C VAL A 39 5.07 -0.87 -6.05
N ALA A 40 6.06 -0.34 -5.34
CA ALA A 40 7.41 -0.16 -5.90
C ALA A 40 8.23 -1.45 -5.92
N ARG A 41 8.13 -2.25 -4.86
CA ARG A 41 8.88 -3.52 -4.73
C ARG A 41 8.28 -4.43 -3.67
N ILE A 42 8.77 -5.66 -3.62
CA ILE A 42 8.43 -6.64 -2.58
C ILE A 42 9.61 -6.70 -1.60
N SER A 43 9.32 -6.67 -0.31
CA SER A 43 10.30 -6.96 0.73
C SER A 43 10.70 -8.43 0.63
N GLY A 44 11.95 -8.69 0.19
CA GLY A 44 12.41 -10.05 -0.10
C GLY A 44 12.37 -11.02 1.08
N LYS A 45 12.52 -10.53 2.32
CA LYS A 45 12.51 -11.36 3.53
C LYS A 45 11.10 -11.70 4.04
N SER A 46 10.12 -10.81 3.81
CA SER A 46 8.79 -10.93 4.42
C SER A 46 7.65 -11.15 3.41
N GLY A 47 7.90 -11.00 2.11
CA GLY A 47 6.86 -11.09 1.08
C GLY A 47 5.85 -9.94 1.10
N LEU A 48 6.10 -8.90 1.90
CA LEU A 48 5.25 -7.71 2.02
C LEU A 48 5.48 -6.77 0.84
N LEU A 49 4.45 -6.03 0.48
CA LEU A 49 4.49 -5.00 -0.55
C LEU A 49 5.00 -3.69 0.05
N ILE A 50 5.92 -3.03 -0.64
CA ILE A 50 6.32 -1.66 -0.35
C ILE A 50 5.52 -0.75 -1.27
N CYS A 51 4.56 -0.04 -0.68
CA CYS A 51 3.59 0.80 -1.36
C CYS A 51 3.87 2.29 -1.09
N TYR A 52 3.74 3.13 -2.10
CA TYR A 52 3.91 4.59 -1.99
C TYR A 52 2.64 5.34 -2.41
N GLY A 53 2.29 6.38 -1.65
CA GLY A 53 1.20 7.30 -1.95
C GLY A 53 1.48 8.66 -1.33
N GLY A 54 1.56 9.70 -2.18
CA GLY A 54 2.09 11.01 -1.76
C GLY A 54 3.48 10.87 -1.13
N ARG A 55 3.67 11.45 0.06
CA ARG A 55 4.92 11.34 0.85
C ARG A 55 5.01 10.08 1.72
N PHE A 56 4.00 9.23 1.72
CA PHE A 56 3.93 8.08 2.62
C PHE A 56 4.46 6.80 1.97
N ARG A 57 5.10 5.99 2.81
CA ARG A 57 5.57 4.65 2.48
C ARG A 57 4.93 3.65 3.44
N PHE A 58 4.25 2.65 2.89
CA PHE A 58 3.59 1.60 3.67
C PHE A 58 4.16 0.23 3.35
N LEU A 59 4.24 -0.61 4.38
CA LEU A 59 4.59 -2.02 4.28
C LEU A 59 3.31 -2.82 4.53
N VAL A 60 2.77 -3.49 3.51
CA VAL A 60 1.43 -4.11 3.60
C VAL A 60 1.44 -5.54 3.07
N SER A 61 0.53 -6.38 3.58
CA SER A 61 0.35 -7.71 3.04
C SER A 61 -0.33 -7.64 1.67
N PRO A 62 0.01 -8.52 0.71
CA PRO A 62 -0.78 -8.68 -0.51
C PRO A 62 -2.26 -9.01 -0.24
N ALA A 63 -2.58 -9.56 0.93
CA ALA A 63 -3.96 -9.82 1.35
C ALA A 63 -4.74 -8.53 1.66
N ASP A 64 -4.07 -7.45 2.05
CA ASP A 64 -4.72 -6.20 2.48
C ASP A 64 -4.97 -5.24 1.32
N VAL A 65 -4.69 -5.64 0.09
CA VAL A 65 -4.76 -4.77 -1.08
C VAL A 65 -5.48 -5.43 -2.25
N SER A 66 -6.10 -4.61 -3.09
CA SER A 66 -6.70 -5.00 -4.37
C SER A 66 -6.04 -4.22 -5.51
N LEU A 67 -5.89 -4.87 -6.66
CA LEU A 67 -5.48 -4.16 -7.88
C LEU A 67 -6.60 -3.20 -8.30
N VAL A 68 -6.23 -1.99 -8.70
CA VAL A 68 -7.14 -1.01 -9.30
C VAL A 68 -7.15 -1.18 -10.82
#